data_AF-A0AAN5R6D3-F1
#
_entry.id   AF-A0AAN5R6D3-F1
#
_cell.length_a   1.000
_cell.length_b   1.000
_cell.length_c   1.000
_cell.angle_alpha   90.00
_cell.angle_beta   90.00
_cell.angle_gamma   90.00
#
_symmetry.space_group_name_H-M   'P 1'
#
loop_
_entity.id
_entity.type
_entity.pdbx_description
1 polymer ?
#
loop_
_entity_poly.entity_id
_entity_poly.type
_entity_poly.pdbx_seq_one_letter_code
_entity_poly.pdbx_strand_id
1 'polypeptide(L)'
;MSDIHCEKSYRSKLLKQGLLGVLILCLVFLILESFSRWIAATSTAPFGENIRNDQKMVVSESIRQGIVAIGDSIIARSFYPELFSSLLTKKFSKSYEVYNIGVEGSGILHHRAHLRFLLKRNVKPDLVIMNVSVHNLNLNNFAHDSNDRIIEPAYQDNNSLDYYTRCFIVDKPTIASKMYCKIAEYSYFFRLIRYYHQQLNNSLQAILHTQRLRVDNLFIKYPAVSKQGFSPNFGSLTEQSVNTPRMLEFLRYEYRHVFANFNLGTDGLDSIIDDLNNNSIKVILVLAPVYHPVTRKVYDEFNLPSNGAIVSTLENYALKKNIAFINLFEECQDPVYFQDPVHPNIYGAVKITTLLSQKIINKQFVGPDGYLDKELFQYLKSNNENKA
;
A
#
# COMPACT_ATOMS: atom_id res chain seq x y z
N MET A 1 -22.66 1.18 -71.20
CA MET A 1 -21.75 0.98 -70.04
C MET A 1 -21.81 2.25 -69.20
N SER A 2 -22.70 2.37 -68.21
CA SER A 2 -22.86 3.68 -67.53
C SER A 2 -22.98 3.63 -66.02
N ASP A 3 -23.94 2.98 -65.37
CA ASP A 3 -24.15 3.31 -63.94
C ASP A 3 -23.46 2.34 -62.96
N ILE A 4 -23.39 1.05 -63.28
CA ILE A 4 -22.79 0.01 -62.42
C ILE A 4 -21.27 0.18 -62.28
N HIS A 5 -20.59 0.69 -63.33
CA HIS A 5 -19.14 0.87 -63.32
C HIS A 5 -18.73 2.12 -62.53
N CYS A 6 -19.51 3.20 -62.61
CA CYS A 6 -19.35 4.40 -61.80
C CYS A 6 -19.63 4.13 -60.32
N GLU A 7 -20.67 3.36 -60.00
CA GLU A 7 -21.01 3.00 -58.62
C GLU A 7 -19.94 2.09 -57.98
N LYS A 8 -19.41 1.10 -58.72
CA LYS A 8 -18.27 0.28 -58.26
C LYS A 8 -16.99 1.10 -58.07
N SER A 9 -16.73 2.08 -58.93
CA SER A 9 -15.58 2.99 -58.82
C SER A 9 -15.70 3.92 -57.60
N TYR A 10 -16.89 4.48 -57.36
CA TYR A 10 -17.17 5.33 -56.21
C TYR A 10 -17.08 4.56 -54.87
N ARG A 11 -17.69 3.37 -54.78
CA ARG A 11 -17.59 2.49 -53.60
C ARG A 11 -16.15 2.05 -53.34
N SER A 12 -15.38 1.73 -54.39
CA SER A 12 -13.95 1.39 -54.29
C SER A 12 -13.12 2.59 -53.79
N LYS A 13 -13.41 3.79 -54.27
CA LYS A 13 -12.73 5.03 -53.83
C LYS A 13 -13.05 5.37 -52.38
N LEU A 14 -14.32 5.28 -51.97
CA LEU A 14 -14.73 5.46 -50.56
C LEU A 14 -14.09 4.42 -49.65
N LEU A 15 -14.04 3.15 -50.06
CA LEU A 15 -13.40 2.09 -49.30
C LEU A 15 -11.89 2.33 -49.14
N LYS A 16 -11.20 2.77 -50.20
CA LYS A 16 -9.78 3.17 -50.14
C LYS A 16 -9.55 4.37 -49.21
N GLN A 17 -10.41 5.39 -49.28
CA GLN A 17 -10.34 6.55 -48.38
C GLN A 17 -10.60 6.17 -46.92
N GLY A 18 -11.58 5.30 -46.68
CA GLY A 18 -11.87 4.74 -45.35
C GLY A 18 -10.69 3.94 -44.80
N LEU A 19 -10.11 3.05 -45.61
CA LEU A 19 -8.89 2.30 -45.25
C LEU A 19 -7.71 3.21 -44.96
N LEU A 20 -7.50 4.24 -45.77
CA LEU A 20 -6.45 5.23 -45.53
C LEU A 20 -6.67 5.98 -44.21
N GLY A 21 -7.92 6.37 -43.92
CA GLY A 21 -8.29 7.00 -42.66
C GLY A 21 -8.03 6.10 -41.45
N VAL A 22 -8.41 4.81 -41.54
CA VAL A 22 -8.12 3.80 -40.51
C VAL A 22 -6.62 3.63 -40.32
N LEU A 23 -5.84 3.55 -41.42
CA LEU A 23 -4.39 3.39 -41.36
C LEU A 23 -3.71 4.59 -40.68
N ILE A 24 -4.11 5.82 -41.03
CA ILE A 24 -3.62 7.04 -40.38
C ILE A 24 -3.94 7.01 -38.88
N LEU A 25 -5.18 6.65 -38.51
CA LEU A 25 -5.60 6.58 -37.11
C LEU A 25 -4.79 5.53 -36.33
N CYS A 26 -4.56 4.34 -36.90
CA CYS A 26 -3.68 3.32 -36.31
C CYS A 26 -2.26 3.84 -36.11
N LEU A 27 -1.71 4.57 -37.09
CA LEU A 27 -0.37 5.12 -37.02
C LEU A 27 -0.23 6.20 -35.93
N VAL A 28 -1.23 7.08 -35.81
CA VAL A 28 -1.31 8.08 -34.74
C VAL A 28 -1.39 7.40 -33.37
N PHE A 29 -2.26 6.41 -33.20
CA PHE A 29 -2.37 5.67 -31.94
C PHE A 29 -1.10 4.91 -31.59
N LEU A 30 -0.39 4.37 -32.58
CA LEU A 30 0.90 3.70 -32.35
C LEU A 30 1.96 4.69 -31.83
N ILE A 31 2.00 5.90 -32.38
CA ILE A 31 2.90 6.97 -31.90
C ILE A 31 2.50 7.39 -30.48
N LEU A 32 1.21 7.65 -30.23
CA LEU A 32 0.71 8.02 -28.90
C LEU A 32 1.01 6.95 -27.86
N GLU A 33 0.78 5.68 -28.20
CA GLU A 33 1.05 4.55 -27.31
C GLU A 33 2.55 4.39 -27.04
N SER A 34 3.39 4.52 -28.06
CA SER A 34 4.86 4.44 -27.92
C SER A 34 5.39 5.60 -27.08
N PHE A 35 4.89 6.80 -27.31
CA PHE A 35 5.21 7.98 -26.50
C PHE A 35 4.71 7.82 -25.06
N SER A 36 3.53 7.25 -24.87
CA SER A 36 2.97 6.98 -23.54
C SER A 36 3.75 5.93 -22.77
N ARG A 37 4.25 4.90 -23.45
CA ARG A 37 5.19 3.93 -22.89
C ARG A 37 6.54 4.56 -22.57
N TRP A 38 6.99 5.50 -23.41
CA TRP A 38 8.19 6.28 -23.12
C TRP A 38 8.00 7.16 -21.87
N ILE A 39 6.93 7.94 -21.77
CA ILE A 39 6.56 8.72 -20.56
C ILE A 39 6.39 7.80 -19.35
N ALA A 40 5.85 6.60 -19.55
CA ALA A 40 5.82 5.56 -18.53
C ALA A 40 7.20 5.18 -18.05
N ALA A 41 8.12 4.90 -18.95
CA ALA A 41 9.47 4.58 -18.59
C ALA A 41 10.26 5.77 -18.01
N THR A 42 9.87 7.03 -18.25
CA THR A 42 10.74 8.20 -18.00
C THR A 42 10.22 9.26 -17.03
N SER A 43 8.94 9.27 -16.69
CA SER A 43 8.32 10.34 -15.87
C SER A 43 7.93 9.88 -14.46
N THR A 44 7.65 10.85 -13.58
CA THR A 44 7.02 10.67 -12.26
C THR A 44 5.50 10.73 -12.34
N ALA A 45 4.90 10.55 -13.54
CA ALA A 45 3.46 10.47 -13.66
C ALA A 45 2.95 9.31 -12.81
N PRO A 46 1.86 9.48 -12.04
CA PRO A 46 1.17 8.33 -11.45
C PRO A 46 0.56 7.52 -12.59
N PHE A 47 0.86 6.22 -12.62
CA PHE A 47 0.39 5.25 -13.61
C PHE A 47 -0.70 4.35 -13.08
N GLY A 48 -0.67 4.03 -11.78
CA GLY A 48 -1.70 3.29 -11.09
C GLY A 48 -2.69 4.25 -10.42
N GLU A 49 -2.53 4.41 -9.11
CA GLU A 49 -3.44 5.22 -8.28
C GLU A 49 -2.85 6.59 -7.97
N ASN A 50 -1.65 6.56 -7.39
CA ASN A 50 -0.93 7.70 -6.87
C ASN A 50 0.55 7.32 -6.77
N ILE A 51 1.39 8.35 -6.65
CA ILE A 51 2.85 8.18 -6.68
C ILE A 51 3.39 7.28 -5.56
N ARG A 52 2.78 7.31 -4.37
CA ARG A 52 3.21 6.55 -3.20
C ARG A 52 2.93 5.06 -3.40
N ASN A 53 1.76 4.73 -3.92
CA ASN A 53 1.37 3.37 -4.22
C ASN A 53 2.24 2.78 -5.34
N ASP A 54 2.48 3.57 -6.40
CA ASP A 54 3.32 3.16 -7.53
C ASP A 54 4.77 2.87 -7.11
N GLN A 55 5.35 3.69 -6.22
CA GLN A 55 6.68 3.43 -5.63
C GLN A 55 6.72 2.07 -4.90
N LYS A 56 5.70 1.77 -4.10
CA LYS A 56 5.63 0.52 -3.30
C LYS A 56 5.38 -0.71 -4.18
N MET A 57 4.75 -0.52 -5.33
CA MET A 57 4.62 -1.58 -6.33
C MET A 57 5.93 -1.86 -7.06
N VAL A 58 6.74 -0.85 -7.35
CA VAL A 58 8.12 -1.07 -7.85
C VAL A 58 8.96 -1.85 -6.83
N VAL A 59 8.81 -1.55 -5.54
CA VAL A 59 9.45 -2.36 -4.48
C VAL A 59 8.92 -3.79 -4.52
N SER A 60 7.59 -3.97 -4.61
CA SER A 60 6.94 -5.29 -4.74
C SER A 60 7.43 -6.08 -5.96
N GLU A 61 7.76 -5.40 -7.07
CA GLU A 61 8.34 -6.02 -8.26
C GLU A 61 9.71 -6.65 -8.00
N SER A 62 10.47 -6.10 -7.05
CA SER A 62 11.80 -6.59 -6.68
C SER A 62 11.80 -7.80 -5.75
N ILE A 63 10.68 -8.04 -5.05
CA ILE A 63 10.56 -9.11 -4.06
C ILE A 63 10.61 -10.48 -4.76
N ARG A 64 11.38 -11.41 -4.18
CA ARG A 64 11.47 -12.81 -4.61
C ARG A 64 11.12 -13.80 -3.49
N GLN A 65 11.48 -13.46 -2.26
CA GLN A 65 11.21 -14.20 -1.02
C GLN A 65 11.49 -13.27 0.18
N GLY A 66 11.42 -13.77 1.41
CA GLY A 66 11.78 -13.01 2.62
C GLY A 66 10.59 -12.46 3.39
N ILE A 67 10.86 -11.43 4.21
CA ILE A 67 9.89 -10.82 5.12
C ILE A 67 9.31 -9.56 4.47
N VAL A 68 7.99 -9.43 4.49
CA VAL A 68 7.29 -8.29 3.88
C VAL A 68 6.44 -7.57 4.92
N ALA A 69 6.71 -6.30 5.15
CA ALA A 69 5.84 -5.43 5.91
C ALA A 69 4.79 -4.78 5.00
N ILE A 70 3.50 -4.94 5.32
CA ILE A 70 2.36 -4.39 4.58
C ILE A 70 1.54 -3.53 5.54
N GLY A 71 1.03 -2.41 5.07
CA GLY A 71 0.36 -1.48 5.97
C GLY A 71 0.05 -0.13 5.38
N ASP A 72 -0.45 0.75 6.24
CA ASP A 72 -0.78 2.13 5.89
C ASP A 72 0.44 3.07 6.09
N SER A 73 0.16 4.37 6.26
CA SER A 73 1.18 5.38 6.53
C SER A 73 2.04 5.09 7.76
N ILE A 74 1.51 4.37 8.76
CA ILE A 74 2.26 4.06 9.97
C ILE A 74 3.36 3.05 9.63
N ILE A 75 3.08 1.94 8.96
CA ILE A 75 4.13 0.99 8.54
C ILE A 75 5.05 1.62 7.52
N ALA A 76 4.52 2.36 6.54
CA ALA A 76 5.32 3.00 5.50
C ALA A 76 6.46 3.84 6.10
N ARG A 77 6.17 4.56 7.20
CA ARG A 77 7.10 5.46 7.90
C ARG A 77 7.86 4.83 9.05
N SER A 78 7.31 3.82 9.73
CA SER A 78 7.87 3.30 11.00
C SER A 78 8.65 2.00 10.88
N PHE A 79 8.42 1.19 9.85
CA PHE A 79 9.12 -0.07 9.70
C PHE A 79 10.35 0.10 8.80
N TYR A 80 11.55 -0.01 9.39
CA TYR A 80 12.84 0.15 8.72
C TYR A 80 13.43 -1.23 8.35
N PRO A 81 13.25 -1.70 7.10
CA PRO A 81 13.57 -3.08 6.71
C PRO A 81 15.04 -3.46 6.89
N GLU A 82 15.96 -2.56 6.52
CA GLU A 82 17.40 -2.80 6.55
C GLU A 82 17.88 -2.94 8.01
N LEU A 83 17.36 -2.10 8.91
CA LEU A 83 17.62 -2.23 10.34
C LEU A 83 17.03 -3.54 10.90
N PHE A 84 15.79 -3.87 10.54
CA PHE A 84 15.16 -5.11 10.98
C PHE A 84 15.96 -6.34 10.53
N SER A 85 16.35 -6.39 9.25
CA SER A 85 17.20 -7.43 8.67
C SER A 85 18.53 -7.57 9.43
N SER A 86 19.20 -6.45 9.72
CA SER A 86 20.45 -6.44 10.48
C SER A 86 20.28 -7.01 11.90
N LEU A 87 19.20 -6.65 12.59
CA LEU A 87 18.89 -7.13 13.94
C LEU A 87 18.57 -8.63 13.95
N LEU A 88 17.80 -9.13 12.97
CA LEU A 88 17.54 -10.56 12.83
C LEU A 88 18.82 -11.34 12.51
N THR A 89 19.64 -10.83 11.59
CA THR A 89 20.89 -11.48 11.18
C THR A 89 21.85 -11.65 12.35
N LYS A 90 21.96 -10.64 13.22
CA LYS A 90 22.76 -10.72 14.46
C LYS A 90 22.32 -11.87 15.37
N LYS A 91 21.03 -12.22 15.39
CA LYS A 91 20.49 -13.27 16.27
C LYS A 91 20.49 -14.65 15.63
N PHE A 92 20.10 -14.75 14.37
CA PHE A 92 19.83 -16.02 13.69
C PHE A 92 20.94 -16.47 12.74
N SER A 93 22.00 -15.68 12.57
CA SER A 93 23.13 -15.96 11.68
C SER A 93 22.74 -16.23 10.22
N LYS A 94 21.52 -15.85 9.83
CA LYS A 94 20.98 -15.88 8.47
C LYS A 94 20.54 -14.47 8.10
N SER A 95 20.91 -14.04 6.90
CA SER A 95 20.39 -12.81 6.32
C SER A 95 18.97 -13.05 5.82
N TYR A 96 18.03 -12.23 6.28
CA TYR A 96 16.67 -12.18 5.75
C TYR A 96 16.54 -10.95 4.87
N GLU A 97 16.09 -11.11 3.63
CA GLU A 97 15.62 -9.98 2.85
C GLU A 97 14.32 -9.48 3.47
N VAL A 98 14.25 -8.18 3.71
CA VAL A 98 13.11 -7.54 4.37
C VAL A 98 12.68 -6.36 3.51
N TYR A 99 11.37 -6.24 3.29
CA TYR A 99 10.78 -5.19 2.47
C TYR A 99 9.64 -4.48 3.22
N ASN A 100 9.42 -3.20 2.92
CA ASN A 100 8.29 -2.41 3.37
C ASN A 100 7.48 -1.93 2.17
N ILE A 101 6.34 -2.57 1.95
CA ILE A 101 5.39 -2.22 0.89
C ILE A 101 4.16 -1.49 1.45
N GLY A 102 4.24 -0.94 2.67
CA GLY A 102 3.17 -0.12 3.23
C GLY A 102 3.00 1.21 2.48
N VAL A 103 1.76 1.67 2.32
CA VAL A 103 1.40 2.82 1.49
C VAL A 103 0.70 3.87 2.35
N GLU A 104 1.10 5.14 2.24
CA GLU A 104 0.42 6.19 3.02
C GLU A 104 -1.02 6.41 2.56
N GLY A 105 -1.95 6.45 3.52
CA GLY A 105 -3.38 6.65 3.26
C GLY A 105 -4.08 5.41 2.69
N SER A 106 -3.46 4.24 2.76
CA SER A 106 -4.06 2.99 2.28
C SER A 106 -4.85 2.26 3.35
N GLY A 107 -5.88 1.52 2.92
CA GLY A 107 -6.65 0.61 3.78
C GLY A 107 -6.39 -0.86 3.48
N ILE A 108 -7.15 -1.75 4.13
CA ILE A 108 -7.00 -3.21 3.99
C ILE A 108 -7.13 -3.69 2.54
N LEU A 109 -7.98 -3.06 1.72
CA LEU A 109 -8.15 -3.41 0.31
C LEU A 109 -6.86 -3.20 -0.49
N HIS A 110 -6.16 -2.10 -0.25
CA HIS A 110 -4.85 -1.84 -0.87
C HIS A 110 -3.80 -2.82 -0.37
N HIS A 111 -3.77 -3.11 0.95
CA HIS A 111 -2.84 -4.09 1.53
C HIS A 111 -3.01 -5.46 0.84
N ARG A 112 -4.26 -5.89 0.67
CA ARG A 112 -4.63 -7.13 -0.02
C ARG A 112 -4.23 -7.11 -1.49
N ALA A 113 -4.37 -5.97 -2.16
CA ALA A 113 -3.97 -5.80 -3.56
C ALA A 113 -2.46 -5.95 -3.77
N HIS A 114 -1.65 -5.45 -2.83
CA HIS A 114 -0.19 -5.68 -2.78
C HIS A 114 0.14 -7.15 -2.56
N LEU A 115 -0.49 -7.80 -1.58
CA LEU A 115 -0.30 -9.23 -1.33
C LEU A 115 -0.65 -10.07 -2.57
N ARG A 116 -1.82 -9.85 -3.17
CA ARG A 116 -2.27 -10.60 -4.35
C ARG A 116 -1.36 -10.39 -5.55
N PHE A 117 -0.76 -9.21 -5.70
CA PHE A 117 0.24 -8.96 -6.73
C PHE A 117 1.45 -9.90 -6.56
N LEU A 118 1.97 -10.07 -5.34
CA LEU A 118 3.06 -10.99 -5.06
C LEU A 118 2.65 -12.44 -5.36
N LEU A 119 1.49 -12.87 -4.85
CA LEU A 119 0.99 -14.23 -5.02
C LEU A 119 0.81 -14.61 -6.50
N LYS A 120 0.29 -13.70 -7.33
CA LYS A 120 0.12 -13.92 -8.77
C LYS A 120 1.45 -14.14 -9.50
N ARG A 121 2.53 -13.55 -9.00
CA ARG A 121 3.89 -13.73 -9.52
C ARG A 121 4.57 -14.95 -8.93
N ASN A 122 3.83 -15.82 -8.24
CA ASN A 122 4.33 -16.97 -7.49
C ASN A 122 5.38 -16.59 -6.43
N VAL A 123 5.32 -15.36 -5.91
CA VAL A 123 6.17 -14.90 -4.82
C VAL A 123 5.42 -15.11 -3.50
N LYS A 124 5.96 -15.99 -2.66
CA LYS A 124 5.43 -16.26 -1.32
C LYS A 124 6.42 -15.75 -0.27
N PRO A 125 6.12 -14.65 0.43
CA PRO A 125 6.90 -14.22 1.58
C PRO A 125 6.98 -15.31 2.65
N ASP A 126 8.11 -15.41 3.34
CA ASP A 126 8.28 -16.31 4.49
C ASP A 126 7.44 -15.83 5.68
N LEU A 127 7.32 -14.50 5.80
CA LEU A 127 6.57 -13.84 6.87
C LEU A 127 6.03 -12.50 6.37
N VAL A 128 4.79 -12.20 6.76
CA VAL A 128 4.18 -10.88 6.59
C VAL A 128 4.06 -10.18 7.94
N ILE A 129 4.52 -8.93 8.03
CA ILE A 129 4.28 -8.07 9.19
C ILE A 129 3.23 -7.04 8.77
N MET A 130 2.05 -7.09 9.37
CA MET A 130 0.95 -6.21 8.97
C MET A 130 0.57 -5.30 10.13
N ASN A 131 0.60 -3.97 9.95
CA ASN A 131 -0.03 -3.13 10.97
C ASN A 131 -1.54 -3.13 10.84
N VAL A 132 -2.18 -2.94 11.98
CA VAL A 132 -3.61 -2.66 12.07
C VAL A 132 -3.76 -1.35 12.82
N SER A 133 -4.22 -0.33 12.12
CA SER A 133 -4.53 0.97 12.69
C SER A 133 -5.95 0.99 13.25
N VAL A 134 -6.20 1.82 14.27
CA VAL A 134 -7.52 1.90 14.94
C VAL A 134 -8.66 2.16 13.96
N HIS A 135 -8.44 3.00 12.94
CA HIS A 135 -9.45 3.27 11.92
C HIS A 135 -9.82 2.05 11.05
N ASN A 136 -8.89 1.10 10.86
CA ASN A 136 -9.16 -0.15 10.14
C ASN A 136 -9.96 -1.16 10.98
N LEU A 137 -10.15 -0.88 12.28
CA LEU A 137 -10.98 -1.68 13.19
C LEU A 137 -12.41 -1.14 13.31
N ASN A 138 -12.75 -0.06 12.62
CA ASN A 138 -14.12 0.42 12.59
C ASN A 138 -14.92 -0.34 11.53
N LEU A 139 -15.85 -1.19 11.96
CA LEU A 139 -16.77 -1.92 11.08
C LEU A 139 -17.66 -0.99 10.25
N ASN A 140 -17.86 0.25 10.69
CA ASN A 140 -18.64 1.27 10.00
C ASN A 140 -17.77 2.22 9.15
N ASN A 141 -16.48 1.91 8.94
CA ASN A 141 -15.59 2.70 8.09
C ASN A 141 -15.84 2.49 6.58
N PHE A 142 -16.83 1.68 6.22
CA PHE A 142 -17.36 1.67 4.87
C PHE A 142 -18.20 2.94 4.71
N ALA A 143 -17.84 3.80 3.75
CA ALA A 143 -18.53 5.07 3.57
C ALA A 143 -20.02 4.82 3.31
N HIS A 144 -20.93 5.35 4.13
CA HIS A 144 -22.35 5.25 3.84
C HIS A 144 -22.73 6.34 2.82
N ASP A 145 -23.44 5.98 1.74
CA ASP A 145 -24.11 6.99 0.91
C ASP A 145 -25.30 7.64 1.66
N SER A 146 -25.88 8.70 1.09
CA SER A 146 -27.05 9.40 1.66
C SER A 146 -28.28 8.52 1.89
N ASN A 147 -28.25 7.24 1.50
CA ASN A 147 -29.31 6.25 1.66
C ASN A 147 -28.84 5.03 2.49
N ASP A 148 -27.90 5.23 3.42
CA ASP A 148 -27.37 4.22 4.35
C ASP A 148 -26.67 3.01 3.68
N ARG A 149 -26.36 3.07 2.38
CA ARG A 149 -25.65 1.96 1.71
C ARG A 149 -24.15 2.03 1.96
N ILE A 150 -23.59 0.92 2.44
CA ILE A 150 -22.14 0.66 2.53
C ILE A 150 -21.54 0.84 1.12
N ILE A 151 -20.70 1.85 0.93
CA ILE A 151 -19.87 2.05 -0.26
C ILE A 151 -18.61 1.21 -0.06
N GLU A 152 -18.53 0.11 -0.79
CA GLU A 152 -17.30 -0.67 -0.89
C GLU A 152 -16.53 -0.18 -2.13
N PRO A 153 -15.39 0.53 -1.98
CA PRO A 153 -14.55 0.80 -3.14
C PRO A 153 -14.09 -0.53 -3.75
N ALA A 154 -14.69 -0.91 -4.89
CA ALA A 154 -14.39 -2.15 -5.56
C ALA A 154 -13.03 -2.03 -6.27
N TYR A 155 -12.01 -2.67 -5.68
CA TYR A 155 -10.74 -2.90 -6.38
C TYR A 155 -10.95 -3.97 -7.45
N GLN A 156 -11.11 -3.56 -8.71
CA GLN A 156 -11.15 -4.51 -9.84
C GLN A 156 -9.74 -5.05 -10.10
N ASP A 157 -9.39 -6.11 -9.37
CA ASP A 157 -8.21 -6.91 -9.64
C ASP A 157 -8.50 -7.88 -10.80
N ASN A 158 -8.36 -7.38 -12.04
CA ASN A 158 -8.67 -8.10 -13.29
C ASN A 158 -7.76 -9.31 -13.60
N ASN A 159 -7.15 -9.96 -12.60
CA ASN A 159 -6.23 -11.08 -12.81
C ASN A 159 -4.97 -10.79 -13.66
N SER A 160 -4.65 -9.53 -13.88
CA SER A 160 -3.44 -9.11 -14.58
C SER A 160 -2.18 -9.21 -13.70
N LEU A 161 -1.08 -9.61 -14.34
CA LEU A 161 0.28 -9.61 -13.79
C LEU A 161 0.94 -8.23 -13.81
N ASP A 162 0.38 -7.28 -14.56
CA ASP A 162 0.85 -5.89 -14.62
C ASP A 162 0.02 -5.06 -13.64
N TYR A 163 0.64 -4.60 -12.54
CA TYR A 163 -0.02 -3.74 -11.55
C TYR A 163 -0.61 -2.47 -12.21
N TYR A 164 0.02 -1.98 -13.28
CA TYR A 164 -0.40 -0.76 -13.96
C TYR A 164 -1.61 -0.96 -14.88
N THR A 165 -2.15 -2.18 -15.05
CA THR A 165 -3.44 -2.40 -15.75
C THR A 165 -4.65 -2.23 -14.82
N ARG A 166 -4.44 -1.93 -13.53
CA ARG A 166 -5.52 -1.90 -12.54
C ARG A 166 -6.24 -0.56 -12.54
N CYS A 167 -7.54 -0.60 -12.37
CA CYS A 167 -8.40 0.57 -12.51
C CYS A 167 -9.22 0.76 -11.23
N PHE A 168 -9.07 1.91 -10.59
CA PHE A 168 -9.87 2.29 -9.44
C PHE A 168 -11.23 2.76 -9.93
N ILE A 169 -12.26 1.97 -9.67
CA ILE A 169 -13.62 2.34 -10.01
C ILE A 169 -14.40 2.55 -8.71
N VAL A 170 -15.03 3.71 -8.61
CA VAL A 170 -16.04 3.98 -7.59
C VAL A 170 -17.33 3.22 -7.93
N ASP A 171 -18.10 2.89 -6.90
CA ASP A 171 -19.20 1.91 -6.80
C ASP A 171 -20.28 1.90 -7.92
N LYS A 172 -20.37 2.96 -8.73
CA LYS A 172 -21.19 2.98 -9.96
C LYS A 172 -20.30 3.24 -11.16
N PRO A 173 -19.63 2.19 -11.69
CA PRO A 173 -18.90 2.36 -12.92
C PRO A 173 -19.86 2.82 -14.01
N THR A 174 -19.71 4.06 -14.48
CA THR A 174 -20.37 4.49 -15.70
C THR A 174 -19.91 3.59 -16.84
N ILE A 175 -20.71 3.43 -17.89
CA ILE A 175 -20.26 2.69 -19.10
C ILE A 175 -18.91 3.25 -19.58
N ALA A 176 -18.74 4.58 -19.48
CA ALA A 176 -17.48 5.26 -19.77
C ALA A 176 -16.32 4.80 -18.88
N SER A 177 -16.50 4.66 -17.57
CA SER A 177 -15.42 4.17 -16.69
C SER A 177 -15.12 2.69 -16.91
N LYS A 178 -16.11 1.84 -17.18
CA LYS A 178 -15.88 0.43 -17.56
C LYS A 178 -15.10 0.31 -18.87
N MET A 179 -15.49 1.07 -19.89
CA MET A 179 -14.79 1.09 -21.17
C MET A 179 -13.39 1.65 -21.02
N TYR A 180 -13.22 2.74 -20.25
CA TYR A 180 -11.91 3.28 -19.92
C TYR A 180 -11.01 2.23 -19.28
N CYS A 181 -11.49 1.54 -18.25
CA CYS A 181 -10.69 0.52 -17.55
C CYS A 181 -10.33 -0.66 -18.45
N LYS A 182 -11.25 -1.09 -19.32
CA LYS A 182 -10.99 -2.16 -20.28
C LYS A 182 -9.99 -1.76 -21.37
N ILE A 183 -9.99 -0.50 -21.80
CA ILE A 183 -9.04 0.02 -22.77
C ILE A 183 -7.67 0.29 -22.12
N ALA A 184 -7.67 0.84 -20.90
CA ALA A 184 -6.47 1.12 -20.12
C ALA A 184 -5.67 -0.16 -19.81
N GLU A 185 -6.32 -1.32 -19.75
CA GLU A 185 -5.62 -2.62 -19.69
C GLU A 185 -4.62 -2.78 -20.84
N TYR A 186 -4.96 -2.35 -22.05
CA TYR A 186 -4.16 -2.58 -23.25
C TYR A 186 -3.39 -1.35 -23.76
N SER A 187 -3.66 -0.15 -23.23
CA SER A 187 -3.06 1.09 -23.72
C SER A 187 -2.54 2.01 -22.61
N TYR A 188 -1.24 2.31 -22.66
CA TYR A 188 -0.59 3.30 -21.82
C TYR A 188 -1.09 4.73 -22.08
N PHE A 189 -1.49 5.04 -23.32
CA PHE A 189 -2.03 6.36 -23.64
C PHE A 189 -3.28 6.67 -22.82
N PHE A 190 -4.21 5.71 -22.74
CA PHE A 190 -5.40 5.89 -21.93
C PHE A 190 -5.08 5.95 -20.43
N ARG A 191 -4.10 5.18 -19.93
CA ARG A 191 -3.64 5.28 -18.53
C ARG A 191 -3.13 6.69 -18.18
N LEU A 192 -2.42 7.32 -19.10
CA LEU A 192 -1.83 8.64 -18.92
C LEU A 192 -2.77 9.80 -19.23
N ILE A 193 -4.02 9.56 -19.61
CA ILE A 193 -4.91 10.63 -20.09
C ILE A 193 -5.11 11.73 -19.05
N ARG A 194 -5.21 11.37 -17.77
CA ARG A 194 -5.31 12.33 -16.66
C ARG A 194 -4.02 13.12 -16.47
N TYR A 195 -2.88 12.45 -16.58
CA TYR A 195 -1.57 13.10 -16.52
C TYR A 195 -1.40 14.07 -17.69
N TYR A 196 -1.73 13.67 -18.91
CA TYR A 196 -1.69 14.56 -20.09
C TYR A 196 -2.62 15.74 -19.95
N HIS A 197 -3.85 15.54 -19.46
CA HIS A 197 -4.77 16.63 -19.19
C HIS A 197 -4.21 17.62 -18.15
N GLN A 198 -3.59 17.10 -17.08
CA GLN A 198 -2.90 17.95 -16.10
C GLN A 198 -1.71 18.70 -16.70
N GLN A 199 -0.87 18.05 -17.50
CA GLN A 199 0.29 18.70 -18.14
C GLN A 199 -0.13 19.75 -19.17
N LEU A 200 -1.13 19.46 -19.99
CA LEU A 200 -1.70 20.41 -20.97
C LEU A 200 -2.31 21.64 -20.29
N ASN A 201 -2.93 21.47 -19.12
CA ASN A 201 -3.50 22.56 -18.35
C ASN A 201 -2.46 23.34 -17.52
N ASN A 202 -1.26 22.78 -17.33
CA ASN A 202 -0.20 23.34 -16.49
C ASN A 202 1.07 23.74 -17.28
N SER A 203 1.06 23.73 -18.62
CA SER A 203 2.30 23.78 -19.40
C SER A 203 2.94 25.18 -19.52
N LEU A 204 3.94 25.42 -18.68
CA LEU A 204 5.19 26.11 -19.05
C LEU A 204 6.45 25.43 -18.49
N GLN A 205 6.34 24.28 -17.80
CA GLN A 205 7.49 23.61 -17.22
C GLN A 205 7.45 22.09 -17.37
N ALA A 206 8.64 21.54 -17.65
CA ALA A 206 9.01 20.13 -17.66
C ALA A 206 8.81 19.35 -18.98
N ILE A 207 9.78 19.49 -19.89
CA ILE A 207 10.05 18.52 -20.95
C ILE A 207 11.51 18.07 -20.83
N LEU A 208 11.69 16.74 -20.90
CA LEU A 208 12.92 15.94 -21.04
C LEU A 208 13.54 15.43 -19.73
N HIS A 209 13.49 14.10 -19.52
CA HIS A 209 14.55 13.36 -18.82
C HIS A 209 14.52 11.85 -19.17
N THR A 210 15.69 11.22 -19.09
CA THR A 210 16.11 9.94 -19.69
C THR A 210 16.03 8.72 -18.72
N GLN A 211 15.92 7.51 -19.26
CA GLN A 211 15.51 6.24 -18.62
C GLN A 211 16.16 5.79 -17.29
N ARG A 212 17.40 6.19 -16.95
CA ARG A 212 17.99 5.87 -15.62
C ARG A 212 17.33 6.66 -14.49
N LEU A 213 16.65 7.76 -14.85
CA LEU A 213 16.07 8.72 -13.95
C LEU A 213 14.68 8.36 -13.43
N ARG A 214 13.97 7.29 -13.85
CA ARG A 214 12.65 6.98 -13.26
C ARG A 214 12.80 6.41 -11.85
N VAL A 215 13.69 5.43 -11.69
CA VAL A 215 14.06 4.90 -10.37
C VAL A 215 14.61 6.05 -9.52
N ASP A 216 15.60 6.79 -10.03
CA ASP A 216 16.18 7.92 -9.30
C ASP A 216 15.17 9.06 -9.02
N ASN A 217 14.29 9.48 -9.95
CA ASN A 217 13.33 10.56 -9.71
C ASN A 217 12.21 10.14 -8.75
N LEU A 218 11.73 8.89 -8.81
CA LEU A 218 10.74 8.40 -7.85
C LEU A 218 11.34 8.33 -6.44
N PHE A 219 12.59 7.88 -6.31
CA PHE A 219 13.21 7.69 -5.00
C PHE A 219 13.92 8.94 -4.44
N ILE A 220 14.38 9.87 -5.30
CA ILE A 220 15.22 11.04 -4.92
C ILE A 220 14.42 12.36 -4.88
N LYS A 221 13.32 12.53 -5.62
CA LYS A 221 12.57 13.81 -5.70
C LYS A 221 11.25 13.88 -4.93
N TYR A 222 10.70 12.75 -4.51
CA TYR A 222 9.46 12.60 -3.72
C TYR A 222 9.73 11.61 -2.57
N PRO A 223 8.89 11.51 -1.50
CA PRO A 223 9.36 11.14 -0.15
C PRO A 223 10.28 9.92 -0.22
N ALA A 224 11.49 10.08 0.30
CA ALA A 224 12.60 9.15 0.06
C ALA A 224 12.16 7.73 0.40
N VAL A 225 11.96 6.89 -0.62
CA VAL A 225 11.68 5.47 -0.43
C VAL A 225 12.99 4.72 -0.65
N SER A 226 13.42 3.88 0.29
CA SER A 226 14.62 3.05 0.10
C SER A 226 14.35 1.96 -0.96
N LYS A 227 15.40 1.26 -1.42
CA LYS A 227 15.23 0.11 -2.33
C LYS A 227 14.38 -1.00 -1.70
N GLN A 228 14.42 -1.12 -0.38
CA GLN A 228 13.61 -2.04 0.42
C GLN A 228 12.27 -1.43 0.82
N GLY A 229 11.98 -0.19 0.41
CA GLY A 229 10.69 0.44 0.58
C GLY A 229 10.53 1.28 1.85
N PHE A 230 11.59 1.60 2.60
CA PHE A 230 11.46 2.47 3.78
C PHE A 230 11.14 3.90 3.39
N SER A 231 10.10 4.53 3.97
CA SER A 231 9.64 5.88 3.59
C SER A 231 9.55 6.83 4.80
N PRO A 232 10.68 7.20 5.45
CA PRO A 232 10.63 7.97 6.69
C PRO A 232 10.22 9.43 6.48
N ASN A 233 9.77 10.04 7.57
CA ASN A 233 9.72 11.49 7.71
C ASN A 233 10.71 11.97 8.78
N PHE A 234 11.30 13.15 8.57
CA PHE A 234 12.32 13.74 9.44
C PHE A 234 11.76 14.82 10.38
N GLY A 235 10.50 15.23 10.20
CA GLY A 235 9.84 16.14 11.15
C GLY A 235 9.71 15.50 12.53
N SER A 236 9.98 16.25 13.59
CA SER A 236 9.80 15.82 14.97
C SER A 236 8.86 16.75 15.70
N LEU A 237 7.96 16.16 16.49
CA LEU A 237 7.25 16.88 17.52
C LEU A 237 8.20 17.20 18.68
N THR A 238 7.86 18.29 19.37
CA THR A 238 8.44 18.68 20.65
C THR A 238 7.31 18.73 21.66
N GLU A 239 7.64 18.71 22.96
CA GLU A 239 6.63 18.89 24.02
C GLU A 239 5.79 20.16 23.85
N GLN A 240 6.39 21.21 23.27
CA GLN A 240 5.73 22.48 22.98
C GLN A 240 4.78 22.38 21.78
N SER A 241 5.20 21.74 20.68
CA SER A 241 4.39 21.69 19.45
C SER A 241 3.24 20.67 19.53
N VAL A 242 3.45 19.58 20.26
CA VAL A 242 2.46 18.50 20.37
C VAL A 242 1.23 18.88 21.18
N ASN A 243 1.38 19.78 22.16
CA ASN A 243 0.30 20.20 23.06
C ASN A 243 -0.47 21.44 22.55
N THR A 244 -0.24 21.87 21.31
CA THR A 244 -0.94 23.03 20.76
C THR A 244 -2.41 22.70 20.46
N PRO A 245 -3.36 23.63 20.71
CA PRO A 245 -4.76 23.45 20.31
C PRO A 245 -4.92 23.10 18.82
N ARG A 246 -4.07 23.70 17.98
CA ARG A 246 -4.02 23.43 16.53
C ARG A 246 -3.77 21.96 16.20
N MET A 247 -2.90 21.27 16.96
CA MET A 247 -2.62 19.84 16.73
C MET A 247 -3.84 18.98 17.04
N LEU A 248 -4.53 19.28 18.14
CA LEU A 248 -5.76 18.59 18.51
C LEU A 248 -6.87 18.84 17.49
N GLU A 249 -7.06 20.07 17.04
CA GLU A 249 -8.03 20.44 16.00
C GLU A 249 -7.75 19.75 14.66
N PHE A 250 -6.47 19.67 14.27
CA PHE A 250 -6.08 18.94 13.07
C PHE A 250 -6.49 17.46 13.15
N LEU A 251 -6.17 16.77 14.25
CA LEU A 251 -6.55 15.37 14.42
C LEU A 251 -8.06 15.16 14.48
N ARG A 252 -8.78 16.07 15.17
CA ARG A 252 -10.25 16.06 15.18
C ARG A 252 -10.81 16.12 13.77
N TYR A 253 -10.30 17.04 12.95
CA TYR A 253 -10.74 17.21 11.57
C TYR A 253 -10.43 15.96 10.72
N GLU A 254 -9.20 15.46 10.77
CA GLU A 254 -8.76 14.29 10.00
C GLU A 254 -9.56 13.03 10.32
N TYR A 255 -9.89 12.80 11.59
CA TYR A 255 -10.55 11.57 12.02
C TYR A 255 -12.05 11.67 12.27
N ARG A 256 -12.67 12.86 12.10
CA ARG A 256 -14.09 13.07 12.38
C ARG A 256 -14.99 12.06 11.68
N HIS A 257 -14.82 11.90 10.37
CA HIS A 257 -15.65 10.99 9.58
C HIS A 257 -15.41 9.52 9.91
N VAL A 258 -14.16 9.19 10.22
CA VAL A 258 -13.71 7.83 10.50
C VAL A 258 -14.21 7.34 11.86
N PHE A 259 -14.37 8.24 12.84
CA PHE A 259 -14.73 7.88 14.22
C PHE A 259 -16.17 8.23 14.62
N ALA A 260 -16.90 9.03 13.84
CA ALA A 260 -18.26 9.46 14.18
C ALA A 260 -19.23 8.32 14.55
N ASN A 261 -19.08 7.16 13.90
CA ASN A 261 -19.89 5.96 14.17
C ASN A 261 -18.99 4.75 14.46
N PHE A 262 -17.97 4.92 15.30
CA PHE A 262 -16.99 3.86 15.54
C PHE A 262 -17.63 2.60 16.15
N ASN A 263 -17.53 1.47 15.44
CA ASN A 263 -17.90 0.16 15.94
C ASN A 263 -16.70 -0.78 15.85
N LEU A 264 -16.17 -1.20 17.00
CA LEU A 264 -14.95 -2.01 17.07
C LEU A 264 -15.19 -3.41 16.50
N GLY A 265 -14.38 -3.82 15.52
CA GLY A 265 -14.39 -5.19 15.00
C GLY A 265 -13.21 -5.48 14.07
N THR A 266 -13.10 -6.75 13.66
CA THR A 266 -11.97 -7.25 12.87
C THR A 266 -12.37 -7.87 11.54
N ASP A 267 -13.67 -7.86 11.19
CA ASP A 267 -14.20 -8.51 9.98
C ASP A 267 -13.54 -7.99 8.70
N GLY A 268 -13.17 -6.70 8.67
CA GLY A 268 -12.43 -6.10 7.56
C GLY A 268 -11.07 -6.76 7.29
N LEU A 269 -10.46 -7.42 8.30
CA LEU A 269 -9.18 -8.10 8.20
C LEU A 269 -9.31 -9.52 7.61
N ASP A 270 -10.48 -10.14 7.65
CA ASP A 270 -10.67 -11.54 7.26
C ASP A 270 -10.16 -11.79 5.84
N SER A 271 -10.50 -10.89 4.91
CA SER A 271 -10.21 -11.07 3.48
C SER A 271 -8.71 -11.19 3.15
N ILE A 272 -7.83 -10.49 3.88
CA ILE A 272 -6.38 -10.56 3.67
C ILE A 272 -5.74 -11.68 4.51
N ILE A 273 -6.24 -11.93 5.71
CA ILE A 273 -5.74 -13.00 6.60
C ILE A 273 -6.06 -14.37 6.01
N ASP A 274 -7.25 -14.53 5.42
CA ASP A 274 -7.63 -15.76 4.74
C ASP A 274 -6.78 -15.98 3.48
N ASP A 275 -6.48 -14.92 2.69
CA ASP A 275 -5.56 -15.01 1.55
C ASP A 275 -4.14 -15.47 2.00
N LEU A 276 -3.64 -14.98 3.15
CA LEU A 276 -2.35 -15.39 3.72
C LEU A 276 -2.36 -16.86 4.19
N ASN A 277 -3.36 -17.23 4.99
CA ASN A 277 -3.51 -18.58 5.53
C ASN A 277 -3.68 -19.62 4.43
N ASN A 278 -4.51 -19.34 3.41
CA ASN A 278 -4.72 -20.23 2.26
C ASN A 278 -3.45 -20.46 1.44
N ASN A 279 -2.51 -19.51 1.49
CA ASN A 279 -1.21 -19.63 0.82
C ASN A 279 -0.09 -20.13 1.75
N SER A 280 -0.43 -20.51 2.99
CA SER A 280 0.51 -20.94 4.04
C SER A 280 1.58 -19.90 4.37
N ILE A 281 1.23 -18.61 4.30
CA ILE A 281 2.12 -17.50 4.64
C ILE A 281 1.85 -17.09 6.09
N LYS A 282 2.90 -17.06 6.91
CA LYS A 282 2.80 -16.59 8.29
C LYS A 282 2.60 -15.08 8.33
N VAL A 283 1.81 -14.63 9.29
CA VAL A 283 1.57 -13.21 9.52
C VAL A 283 1.69 -12.83 10.99
N ILE A 284 2.27 -11.67 11.26
CA ILE A 284 2.26 -11.00 12.55
C ILE A 284 1.45 -9.72 12.39
N LEU A 285 0.34 -9.62 13.10
CA LEU A 285 -0.39 -8.38 13.27
C LEU A 285 0.32 -7.48 14.27
N VAL A 286 0.45 -6.20 13.95
CA VAL A 286 1.08 -5.21 14.82
C VAL A 286 0.12 -4.05 15.06
N LEU A 287 -0.29 -3.84 16.31
CA LEU A 287 -0.94 -2.59 16.69
C LEU A 287 0.16 -1.57 16.97
N ALA A 288 0.40 -0.69 15.99
CA ALA A 288 1.51 0.26 16.02
C ALA A 288 1.30 1.36 17.09
N PRO A 289 2.38 1.95 17.65
CA PRO A 289 2.26 3.00 18.64
C PRO A 289 1.68 4.29 18.05
N VAL A 290 0.93 4.99 18.89
CA VAL A 290 0.49 6.38 18.67
C VAL A 290 0.82 7.20 19.92
N TYR A 291 0.84 8.53 19.80
CA TYR A 291 1.07 9.41 20.93
C TYR A 291 -0.23 9.65 21.71
N HIS A 292 -0.48 8.80 22.71
CA HIS A 292 -1.73 8.78 23.49
C HIS A 292 -2.11 10.09 24.18
N PRO A 293 -1.19 10.92 24.71
CA PRO A 293 -1.57 12.15 25.39
C PRO A 293 -2.42 13.11 24.53
N VAL A 294 -2.35 12.99 23.20
CA VAL A 294 -3.22 13.72 22.27
C VAL A 294 -4.25 12.82 21.60
N THR A 295 -3.86 11.65 21.08
CA THR A 295 -4.79 10.79 20.32
C THR A 295 -5.93 10.27 21.20
N ARG A 296 -5.66 9.97 22.47
CA ARG A 296 -6.69 9.48 23.40
C ARG A 296 -7.78 10.53 23.65
N LYS A 297 -7.44 11.83 23.68
CA LYS A 297 -8.43 12.92 23.80
C LYS A 297 -9.41 12.91 22.63
N VAL A 298 -8.91 12.69 21.41
CA VAL A 298 -9.75 12.58 20.20
C VAL A 298 -10.60 11.32 20.29
N TYR A 299 -10.01 10.19 20.66
CA TYR A 299 -10.73 8.92 20.77
C TYR A 299 -11.86 9.01 21.82
N ASP A 300 -11.63 9.64 22.96
CA ASP A 300 -12.64 9.82 24.01
C ASP A 300 -13.79 10.72 23.55
N GLU A 301 -13.51 11.79 22.79
CA GLU A 301 -14.52 12.67 22.21
C GLU A 301 -15.47 11.93 21.25
N PHE A 302 -14.97 10.93 20.54
CA PHE A 302 -15.75 10.06 19.66
C PHE A 302 -16.22 8.77 20.33
N ASN A 303 -16.12 8.65 21.66
CA ASN A 303 -16.53 7.47 22.44
C ASN A 303 -15.88 6.15 21.99
N LEU A 304 -14.64 6.19 21.51
CA LEU A 304 -13.91 4.98 21.15
C LEU A 304 -13.62 4.13 22.41
N PRO A 305 -13.62 2.78 22.29
CA PRO A 305 -13.27 1.90 23.39
C PRO A 305 -11.89 2.18 24.00
N SER A 306 -11.68 1.67 25.21
CA SER A 306 -10.38 1.75 25.89
C SER A 306 -9.28 1.05 25.09
N ASN A 307 -8.04 1.47 25.30
CA ASN A 307 -6.88 0.83 24.66
C ASN A 307 -6.84 -0.69 24.96
N GLY A 308 -7.14 -1.08 26.20
CA GLY A 308 -7.22 -2.49 26.59
C GLY A 308 -8.29 -3.29 25.83
N ALA A 309 -9.46 -2.69 25.53
CA ALA A 309 -10.50 -3.33 24.74
C ALA A 309 -10.08 -3.51 23.26
N ILE A 310 -9.40 -2.51 22.69
CA ILE A 310 -8.85 -2.58 21.33
C ILE A 310 -7.79 -3.69 21.23
N VAL A 311 -6.86 -3.74 22.20
CA VAL A 311 -5.81 -4.76 22.28
C VAL A 311 -6.41 -6.16 22.43
N SER A 312 -7.31 -6.35 23.39
CA SER A 312 -7.95 -7.65 23.64
C SER A 312 -8.73 -8.17 22.42
N THR A 313 -9.32 -7.27 21.64
CA THR A 313 -10.02 -7.63 20.40
C THR A 313 -9.06 -8.22 19.37
N LEU A 314 -7.88 -7.63 19.21
CA LEU A 314 -6.85 -8.14 18.30
C LEU A 314 -6.18 -9.42 18.81
N GLU A 315 -5.96 -9.56 20.11
CA GLU A 315 -5.45 -10.79 20.73
C GLU A 315 -6.39 -11.97 20.47
N ASN A 316 -7.68 -11.79 20.77
CA ASN A 316 -8.71 -12.81 20.52
C ASN A 316 -8.81 -13.16 19.03
N TYR A 317 -8.74 -12.16 18.15
CA TYR A 317 -8.75 -12.37 16.72
C TYR A 317 -7.53 -13.18 16.25
N ALA A 318 -6.34 -12.87 16.76
CA ALA A 318 -5.10 -13.57 16.41
C ALA A 318 -5.14 -15.05 16.80
N LEU A 319 -5.62 -15.36 18.01
CA LEU A 319 -5.84 -16.73 18.47
C LEU A 319 -6.86 -17.46 17.59
N LYS A 320 -8.01 -16.83 17.32
CA LYS A 320 -9.07 -17.39 16.46
C LYS A 320 -8.56 -17.72 15.05
N LYS A 321 -7.71 -16.86 14.47
CA LYS A 321 -7.17 -17.01 13.12
C LYS A 321 -5.85 -17.79 13.06
N ASN A 322 -5.34 -18.26 14.20
CA ASN A 322 -4.09 -19.01 14.29
C ASN A 322 -2.87 -18.23 13.74
N ILE A 323 -2.81 -16.93 14.04
CA ILE A 323 -1.75 -16.00 13.61
C ILE A 323 -1.10 -15.35 14.83
N ALA A 324 0.00 -14.61 14.64
CA ALA A 324 0.61 -13.86 15.73
C ALA A 324 0.11 -12.42 15.81
N PHE A 325 0.15 -11.87 17.01
CA PHE A 325 -0.12 -10.47 17.31
C PHE A 325 0.91 -9.89 18.28
N ILE A 326 1.36 -8.67 17.97
CA ILE A 326 2.24 -7.86 18.80
C ILE A 326 1.56 -6.52 19.08
N ASN A 327 1.35 -6.25 20.37
CA ASN A 327 0.90 -4.95 20.84
C ASN A 327 2.10 -4.01 21.05
N LEU A 328 2.12 -2.90 20.30
CA LEU A 328 3.03 -1.76 20.53
C LEU A 328 2.25 -0.48 20.85
N PHE A 329 0.93 -0.54 21.07
CA PHE A 329 0.06 0.62 21.04
C PHE A 329 0.44 1.70 22.04
N GLU A 330 0.84 1.29 23.24
CA GLU A 330 1.20 2.17 24.36
C GLU A 330 2.72 2.36 24.50
N GLU A 331 3.50 1.85 23.55
CA GLU A 331 4.95 2.00 23.53
C GLU A 331 5.35 3.36 22.93
N CYS A 332 6.62 3.76 23.12
CA CYS A 332 7.22 4.93 22.46
C CYS A 332 6.53 6.28 22.75
N GLN A 333 6.01 6.52 23.96
CA GLN A 333 5.22 7.71 24.33
C GLN A 333 6.01 9.04 24.48
N ASP A 334 7.23 9.12 23.96
CA ASP A 334 7.98 10.38 23.88
C ASP A 334 7.64 11.08 22.55
N PRO A 335 7.19 12.36 22.56
CA PRO A 335 6.84 13.09 21.33
C PRO A 335 8.00 13.15 20.31
N VAL A 336 9.26 13.04 20.74
CA VAL A 336 10.42 13.04 19.82
C VAL A 336 10.39 11.92 18.79
N TYR A 337 9.62 10.85 19.05
CA TYR A 337 9.48 9.71 18.13
C TYR A 337 8.42 9.93 17.04
N PHE A 338 7.72 11.05 17.06
CA PHE A 338 6.56 11.29 16.22
C PHE A 338 6.74 12.54 15.35
N GLN A 339 6.22 12.50 14.13
CA GLN A 339 6.09 13.66 13.25
C GLN A 339 4.77 14.41 13.55
N ASP A 340 3.73 13.63 13.80
CA ASP A 340 2.43 14.04 14.31
C ASP A 340 1.95 12.95 15.28
N PRO A 341 0.90 13.16 16.08
CA PRO A 341 0.54 12.20 17.14
C PRO A 341 0.14 10.80 16.67
N VAL A 342 0.02 10.55 15.36
CA VAL A 342 -0.27 9.22 14.79
C VAL A 342 0.93 8.64 14.05
N HIS A 343 1.72 9.47 13.38
CA HIS A 343 2.79 9.00 12.49
C HIS A 343 4.18 9.12 13.14
N PRO A 344 4.91 8.00 13.27
CA PRO A 344 6.30 8.02 13.70
C PRO A 344 7.20 8.74 12.70
N ASN A 345 8.23 9.41 13.22
CA ASN A 345 9.33 9.96 12.43
C ASN A 345 10.50 8.95 12.33
N ILE A 346 11.65 9.37 11.80
CA ILE A 346 12.84 8.51 11.69
C ILE A 346 13.33 7.95 13.04
N TYR A 347 13.30 8.73 14.12
CA TYR A 347 13.70 8.26 15.45
C TYR A 347 12.71 7.22 15.98
N GLY A 348 11.41 7.49 15.79
CA GLY A 348 10.36 6.52 16.08
C GLY A 348 10.50 5.24 15.27
N ALA A 349 10.81 5.34 13.98
CA ALA A 349 11.00 4.19 13.11
C ALA A 349 12.14 3.28 13.59
N VAL A 350 13.28 3.86 13.97
CA VAL A 350 14.40 3.11 14.55
C VAL A 350 13.99 2.43 15.85
N LYS A 351 13.31 3.15 16.75
CA LYS A 351 12.86 2.63 18.04
C LYS A 351 11.85 1.49 17.89
N ILE A 352 10.82 1.69 17.07
CA ILE A 352 9.74 0.75 16.80
C ILE A 352 10.28 -0.51 16.13
N THR A 353 11.11 -0.35 15.10
CA THR A 353 11.72 -1.48 14.39
C THR A 353 12.59 -2.31 15.35
N THR A 354 13.37 -1.65 16.20
CA THR A 354 14.20 -2.33 17.20
C THR A 354 13.32 -3.10 18.20
N LEU A 355 12.30 -2.45 18.76
CA LEU A 355 11.38 -3.07 19.72
C LEU A 355 10.64 -4.25 19.11
N LEU A 356 10.11 -4.10 17.90
CA LEU A 356 9.42 -5.17 17.16
C LEU A 356 10.35 -6.36 16.92
N SER A 357 11.60 -6.11 16.49
CA SER A 357 12.58 -7.19 16.28
C SER A 357 12.89 -7.93 17.57
N GLN A 358 13.02 -7.22 18.70
CA GLN A 358 13.27 -7.80 20.01
C GLN A 358 12.09 -8.65 20.48
N LYS A 359 10.86 -8.14 20.35
CA LYS A 359 9.65 -8.90 20.71
C LYS A 359 9.54 -10.17 19.87
N ILE A 360 9.82 -10.11 18.56
CA ILE A 360 9.84 -11.31 17.70
C ILE A 360 10.93 -12.27 18.13
N ILE A 361 12.19 -11.82 18.24
CA ILE A 361 13.35 -12.63 18.64
C ILE A 361 13.13 -13.34 19.98
N ASN A 362 12.53 -12.64 20.94
CA ASN A 362 12.27 -13.16 22.28
C ASN A 362 10.95 -13.94 22.39
N LYS A 363 10.26 -14.17 21.26
CA LYS A 363 8.94 -14.82 21.21
C LYS A 363 7.88 -14.15 22.11
N GLN A 364 7.95 -12.82 22.23
CA GLN A 364 7.01 -11.99 22.97
C GLN A 364 5.88 -11.52 22.06
N PHE A 365 5.01 -12.46 21.69
CA PHE A 365 3.81 -12.21 20.89
C PHE A 365 2.69 -13.17 21.31
N VAL A 366 1.44 -12.79 21.08
CA VAL A 366 0.29 -13.70 21.22
C VAL A 366 0.18 -14.52 19.93
N GLY A 367 0.08 -15.84 20.01
CA GLY A 367 -0.03 -16.72 18.86
C GLY A 367 0.01 -18.18 19.27
N PRO A 368 -0.16 -19.12 18.32
CA PRO A 368 -0.12 -20.55 18.63
C PRO A 368 1.29 -21.00 19.05
N ASP A 369 1.37 -22.08 19.81
CA ASP A 369 2.65 -22.63 20.26
C ASP A 369 3.54 -23.01 19.06
N GLY A 370 4.82 -22.60 19.13
CA GLY A 370 5.78 -22.82 18.05
C GLY A 370 5.55 -21.98 16.79
N TYR A 371 4.72 -20.94 16.84
CA TYR A 371 4.58 -20.01 15.71
C TYR A 371 5.93 -19.39 15.33
N LEU A 372 6.27 -19.40 14.03
CA LEU A 372 7.55 -18.96 13.43
C LEU A 372 8.75 -19.88 13.67
N ASP A 373 8.57 -21.06 14.29
CA ASP A 373 9.70 -21.95 14.57
C ASP A 373 10.43 -22.39 13.29
N LYS A 374 9.72 -22.55 12.18
CA LYS A 374 10.30 -22.95 10.89
C LYS A 374 10.82 -21.75 10.11
N GLU A 375 10.06 -20.65 10.13
CA GLU A 375 10.30 -19.47 9.31
C GLU A 375 11.48 -18.63 9.83
N LEU A 376 11.65 -18.54 11.17
CA LEU A 376 12.69 -17.73 11.80
C LEU A 376 13.66 -18.51 12.68
N PHE A 377 13.15 -19.46 13.49
CA PHE A 377 13.94 -20.05 14.59
C PHE A 377 14.63 -21.38 14.27
N GLN A 378 14.43 -21.95 13.07
CA GLN A 378 14.99 -23.26 12.72
C GLN A 378 16.51 -23.30 12.89
N TYR A 379 17.18 -22.17 12.64
CA TYR A 379 18.63 -22.02 12.73
C TYR A 379 19.18 -21.87 14.17
N LEU A 380 18.31 -21.64 15.17
CA LEU A 380 18.75 -21.67 16.57
C LEU A 380 18.89 -23.11 17.09
N LYS A 381 18.15 -24.07 16.54
CA LYS A 381 18.15 -25.45 17.03
C LYS A 381 19.43 -26.21 16.63
N SER A 382 20.06 -25.88 15.50
CA SER A 382 21.27 -26.58 15.01
C SER A 382 22.58 -26.26 15.77
N ASN A 383 22.62 -25.21 16.59
CA ASN A 383 23.85 -24.82 17.31
C ASN A 383 23.97 -25.38 18.72
N ASN A 384 22.88 -25.89 19.32
CA ASN A 384 22.89 -26.42 20.68
C ASN A 384 22.86 -27.95 20.76
N GLU A 385 22.44 -28.65 19.71
CA GLU A 385 22.41 -30.13 19.70
C GLU A 385 23.76 -30.77 19.30
N ASN A 386 24.73 -29.99 18.81
CA ASN A 386 26.09 -30.46 18.53
C ASN A 386 27.11 -30.14 19.65
N LYS A 387 26.61 -29.84 20.86
CA LYS A 387 27.43 -29.59 22.07
C LYS A 387 26.85 -30.28 23.32
N ALA A 388 26.37 -31.51 23.18
CA ALA A 388 26.04 -32.39 24.30
C ALA A 388 26.92 -33.64 24.23
#